data_AF-A0A7X1WZM6-F1
#
_entry.id   AF-A0A7X1WZM6-F1
#
_cell.length_a   1.000
_cell.length_b   1.000
_cell.length_c   1.000
_cell.angle_alpha   90.00
_cell.angle_beta   90.00
_cell.angle_gamma   90.00
#
_symmetry.space_group_name_H-M   'P 1'
#
loop_
_entity.id
_entity.type
_entity.pdbx_description
1 polymer ?
#
loop_
_entity_poly.entity_id
_entity_poly.type
_entity_poly.pdbx_seq_one_letter_code
_entity_poly.pdbx_strand_id
1 'polypeptide(L)'
;MDIMDTYMSYAFDNNTGATEIGLTSLGCLTVDGAPRCSRYQKDCDVLCTTNCMVTAMSDFPEAKAEILLAGIVIASTHATSLTEMHGALSSFEHAIQATCI
;
A
#
# COMPACT_ATOMS: atom_id res chain seq x y z
N MET A 1 33.97 19.39 -14.83
CA MET A 1 32.89 19.54 -15.82
C MET A 1 32.52 18.16 -16.32
N ASP A 2 32.06 17.26 -15.46
CA ASP A 2 30.73 17.23 -14.81
C ASP A 2 29.62 16.93 -15.80
N ILE A 3 29.34 15.65 -16.02
CA ILE A 3 27.98 15.13 -16.14
C ILE A 3 27.95 13.80 -15.40
N MET A 4 27.82 13.85 -14.07
CA MET A 4 27.26 12.74 -13.30
C MET A 4 25.80 12.61 -13.71
N ASP A 5 25.54 11.83 -14.75
CA ASP A 5 24.19 11.39 -15.09
C ASP A 5 23.78 10.39 -14.01
N THR A 6 23.13 10.93 -12.99
CA THR A 6 22.63 10.20 -11.83
C THR A 6 21.47 9.36 -12.35
N TYR A 7 21.77 8.14 -12.82
CA TYR A 7 20.78 7.10 -12.99
C TYR A 7 20.16 6.83 -11.62
N MET A 8 19.11 7.60 -11.30
CA MET A 8 18.12 7.22 -10.30
C MET A 8 17.40 5.99 -10.85
N SER A 9 18.05 4.85 -10.71
CA SER A 9 17.40 3.55 -10.67
C SER A 9 16.60 3.53 -9.38
N TYR A 10 15.34 3.98 -9.45
CA TYR A 10 14.32 3.52 -8.50
C TYR A 10 14.15 2.03 -8.79
N ALA A 11 15.05 1.23 -8.24
CA ALA A 11 15.12 -0.20 -8.50
C ALA A 11 13.81 -0.85 -8.06
N PHE A 12 12.92 -1.06 -9.04
CA PHE A 12 11.72 -1.88 -8.91
C PHE A 12 12.06 -3.36 -8.61
N ASP A 13 13.34 -3.73 -8.55
CA ASP A 13 13.80 -5.10 -8.29
C ASP A 13 13.78 -5.51 -6.80
N ASN A 14 13.58 -4.55 -5.87
CA ASN A 14 13.28 -4.85 -4.45
C ASN A 14 11.79 -4.72 -4.11
N ASN A 15 10.93 -4.33 -5.06
CA ASN A 15 9.53 -3.99 -4.79
C ASN A 15 8.65 -5.19 -4.49
N THR A 16 9.05 -6.41 -4.90
CA THR A 16 8.29 -7.61 -4.56
C THR A 16 8.22 -7.77 -3.05
N GLY A 17 9.35 -7.61 -2.35
CA GLY A 17 9.40 -7.72 -0.89
C GLY A 17 8.64 -6.60 -0.19
N ALA A 18 8.86 -5.33 -0.57
CA ALA A 18 8.21 -4.20 0.09
C ALA A 18 6.69 -4.19 -0.12
N THR A 19 6.24 -4.47 -1.35
CA THR A 19 4.80 -4.56 -1.66
C THR A 19 4.19 -5.77 -0.96
N GLU A 20 4.86 -6.92 -0.92
CA GLU A 20 4.40 -8.12 -0.22
C GLU A 20 4.31 -7.91 1.29
N ILE A 21 5.28 -7.23 1.90
CA ILE A 21 5.22 -6.81 3.32
C ILE A 21 3.97 -5.95 3.54
N GLY A 22 3.80 -4.90 2.74
CA GLY A 22 2.65 -3.99 2.87
C GLY A 22 1.31 -4.69 2.68
N LEU A 23 1.21 -5.56 1.67
CA LEU A 23 0.02 -6.38 1.42
C LEU A 23 -0.24 -7.36 2.56
N THR A 24 0.79 -7.99 3.13
CA THR A 24 0.66 -8.87 4.30
C THR A 24 0.19 -8.10 5.53
N SER A 25 0.77 -6.93 5.80
CA SER A 25 0.40 -6.04 6.91
C SER A 25 -1.03 -5.48 6.74
N LEU A 26 -1.48 -5.22 5.52
CA LEU A 26 -2.87 -4.86 5.20
C LEU A 26 -3.86 -6.03 5.36
N GLY A 27 -3.36 -7.25 5.53
CA GLY A 27 -4.16 -8.48 5.49
C GLY A 27 -4.55 -8.91 4.07
N CYS A 28 -3.97 -8.32 3.03
CA CYS A 28 -4.21 -8.70 1.64
C CYS A 28 -3.55 -10.03 1.25
N LEU A 29 -2.62 -10.57 2.04
CA LEU A 29 -1.94 -11.86 1.82
C LEU A 29 -1.92 -12.70 3.11
N THR A 30 -2.09 -14.02 2.99
CA THR A 30 -1.73 -15.01 4.00
C THR A 30 -0.25 -15.33 3.89
N VAL A 31 0.28 -16.00 4.92
CA VAL A 31 1.60 -16.66 4.91
C VAL A 31 1.82 -17.64 3.76
N ASP A 32 0.76 -18.07 3.07
CA ASP A 32 0.80 -18.97 1.90
C ASP A 32 0.51 -18.23 0.58
N GLY A 33 0.41 -16.89 0.60
CA GLY A 33 0.11 -16.04 -0.57
C GLY A 33 -1.38 -15.95 -0.96
N ALA A 34 -2.30 -16.43 -0.14
CA ALA A 34 -3.75 -16.35 -0.40
C ALA A 34 -4.37 -15.08 0.22
N PRO A 35 -5.36 -14.41 -0.37
CA PRO A 35 -5.91 -13.17 0.19
C PRO A 35 -6.68 -13.39 1.51
N ARG A 36 -6.44 -12.54 2.53
CA ARG A 36 -7.04 -12.69 3.87
C ARG A 36 -7.49 -11.39 4.55
N CYS A 37 -8.28 -10.53 3.89
CA CYS A 37 -9.19 -9.67 4.67
C CYS A 37 -10.16 -10.66 5.38
N SER A 38 -10.02 -10.93 6.68
CA SER A 38 -10.94 -11.84 7.41
C SER A 38 -12.40 -11.36 7.38
N ARG A 39 -12.63 -10.11 6.94
CA ARG A 39 -13.93 -9.50 6.66
C ARG A 39 -14.36 -9.45 5.19
N TYR A 40 -13.50 -9.73 4.20
CA TYR A 40 -13.83 -9.52 2.79
C TYR A 40 -13.30 -10.62 1.88
N GLN A 41 -14.20 -11.17 1.06
CA GLN A 41 -13.94 -12.29 0.17
C GLN A 41 -13.18 -11.83 -1.08
N LYS A 42 -12.01 -12.43 -1.28
CA LYS A 42 -11.28 -12.68 -2.53
C LYS A 42 -10.42 -11.59 -3.17
N ASP A 43 -10.75 -10.30 -3.14
CA ASP A 43 -9.93 -9.30 -3.84
C ASP A 43 -9.60 -8.10 -2.92
N CYS A 44 -8.32 -7.77 -2.75
CA CYS A 44 -7.94 -6.55 -2.04
C CYS A 44 -8.21 -5.35 -2.97
N ASP A 45 -9.37 -4.75 -2.81
CA ASP A 45 -9.78 -3.56 -3.55
C ASP A 45 -9.44 -2.26 -2.80
N VAL A 46 -9.76 -1.14 -3.44
CA VAL A 46 -9.55 0.21 -2.88
C VAL A 46 -10.28 0.38 -1.55
N LEU A 47 -11.47 -0.22 -1.41
CA LEU A 47 -12.30 -0.07 -0.21
C LEU A 47 -11.76 -0.89 0.97
N CYS A 48 -11.29 -2.14 0.79
CA CYS A 48 -10.65 -2.89 1.89
C CYS A 48 -9.39 -2.16 2.36
N THR A 49 -8.57 -1.70 1.40
CA THR A 49 -7.32 -0.99 1.69
C THR A 49 -7.55 0.25 2.54
N THR A 50 -8.45 1.13 2.10
CA THR A 50 -8.72 2.39 2.81
C THR A 50 -9.27 2.18 4.22
N ASN A 51 -10.12 1.17 4.42
CA ASN A 51 -10.67 0.85 5.73
C ASN A 51 -9.64 0.21 6.69
N CYS A 52 -8.69 -0.57 6.16
CA CYS A 52 -7.72 -1.30 6.99
C CYS A 52 -6.42 -0.53 7.24
N MET A 53 -6.10 0.48 6.42
CA MET A 53 -4.79 1.14 6.44
C MET A 53 -4.44 1.77 7.79
N VAL A 54 -5.40 2.40 8.48
CA VAL A 54 -5.18 3.01 9.82
C VAL A 54 -4.75 1.93 10.83
N THR A 55 -5.50 0.82 10.88
CA THR A 55 -5.21 -0.29 11.78
C THR A 55 -3.87 -0.93 11.41
N ALA A 56 -3.62 -1.20 10.13
CA ALA A 56 -2.37 -1.78 9.67
C ALA A 56 -1.15 -0.91 10.03
N MET A 57 -1.24 0.41 9.83
CA MET A 57 -0.16 1.35 10.18
C MET A 57 0.04 1.49 11.69
N SER A 58 -0.98 1.21 12.50
CA SER A 58 -0.91 1.22 13.96
C SER A 58 -0.31 -0.08 14.51
N ASP A 59 -0.70 -1.22 13.93
CA ASP A 59 -0.25 -2.55 14.35
C ASP A 59 1.18 -2.86 13.86
N PHE A 60 1.57 -2.32 12.71
CA PHE A 60 2.89 -2.51 12.09
C PHE A 60 3.56 -1.15 11.82
N PRO A 61 3.95 -0.39 12.86
CA PRO A 61 4.52 0.94 12.70
C PRO A 61 5.84 0.95 11.90
N GLU A 62 6.59 -0.15 11.92
CA GLU A 62 7.81 -0.39 11.14
C GLU A 62 7.55 -0.60 9.65
N ALA A 63 6.32 -0.96 9.26
CA ALA A 63 5.92 -1.27 7.88
C ALA A 63 5.05 -0.17 7.24
N LYS A 64 4.97 1.02 7.84
CA LYS A 64 4.09 2.11 7.36
C LYS A 64 4.35 2.49 5.89
N ALA A 65 5.62 2.50 5.48
CA ALA A 65 6.01 2.84 4.11
C ALA A 65 5.55 1.76 3.12
N GLU A 66 5.73 0.50 3.49
CA GLU A 66 5.33 -0.68 2.73
C GLU A 66 3.81 -0.77 2.61
N ILE A 67 3.07 -0.51 3.69
CA ILE A 67 1.61 -0.43 3.72
C ILE A 67 1.10 0.65 2.75
N LEU A 68 1.71 1.84 2.78
CA LEU A 68 1.35 2.93 1.86
C LEU A 68 1.63 2.55 0.40
N LEU A 69 2.80 1.97 0.13
CA LEU A 69 3.17 1.49 -1.20
C LEU A 69 2.15 0.45 -1.72
N ALA A 70 1.81 -0.54 -0.89
CA ALA A 70 0.81 -1.54 -1.23
C ALA A 70 -0.57 -0.92 -1.52
N GLY A 71 -0.98 0.09 -0.75
CA GLY A 71 -2.22 0.81 -1.02
C GLY A 71 -2.22 1.57 -2.35
N ILE A 72 -1.09 2.20 -2.71
CA ILE A 72 -0.92 2.86 -4.01
C ILE A 72 -0.97 1.83 -5.16
N VAL A 73 -0.37 0.66 -4.97
CA VAL A 73 -0.41 -0.43 -5.96
C VAL A 73 -1.86 -0.91 -6.16
N ILE A 74 -2.61 -1.14 -5.08
CA ILE A 74 -4.03 -1.52 -5.16
C ILE A 74 -4.86 -0.44 -5.86
N ALA A 75 -4.70 0.83 -5.45
CA ALA A 75 -5.43 1.94 -6.04
C ALA A 75 -5.13 2.09 -7.55
N SER A 76 -3.87 1.99 -7.96
CA SER A 76 -3.49 2.09 -9.37
C SER A 76 -3.93 0.89 -10.22
N THR A 77 -4.16 -0.27 -9.60
CA THR A 77 -4.64 -1.48 -10.29
C THR A 77 -6.16 -1.52 -10.42
N HIS A 78 -6.88 -1.07 -9.38
CA HIS A 78 -8.33 -1.28 -9.27
C HIS A 78 -9.18 -0.03 -9.49
N ALA A 79 -8.62 1.18 -9.35
CA ALA A 79 -9.39 2.39 -9.60
C ALA A 79 -9.77 2.51 -11.08
N THR A 80 -11.06 2.70 -11.33
CA THR A 80 -11.63 2.83 -12.68
C THR A 80 -11.71 4.27 -13.17
N SER A 81 -11.44 5.24 -12.29
CA SER A 81 -11.50 6.67 -12.59
C SER A 81 -10.51 7.50 -11.76
N LEU A 82 -10.20 8.71 -12.24
CA LEU A 82 -9.40 9.67 -11.48
C LEU A 82 -10.05 10.06 -10.15
N THR A 83 -11.38 10.14 -10.11
CA THR A 83 -12.13 10.46 -8.89
C THR A 83 -11.93 9.37 -7.84
N GLU A 84 -11.97 8.10 -8.24
CA GLU A 84 -11.73 6.96 -7.37
C GLU A 84 -10.28 6.93 -6.86
N MET A 85 -9.30 7.19 -7.75
CA MET A 85 -7.89 7.32 -7.37
C MET A 85 -7.66 8.44 -6.36
N HIS A 86 -8.24 9.63 -6.57
CA HIS A 86 -8.14 10.74 -5.62
C HIS A 86 -8.79 10.42 -4.27
N GLY A 87 -9.93 9.73 -4.27
CA GLY A 87 -10.58 9.26 -3.04
C GLY A 87 -9.70 8.31 -2.24
N ALA A 88 -9.02 7.38 -2.93
CA ALA A 88 -8.05 6.48 -2.32
C ALA A 88 -6.87 7.24 -1.68
N LEU A 89 -6.24 8.14 -2.44
CA LEU A 89 -5.10 8.94 -1.96
C LEU A 89 -5.46 9.82 -0.75
N SER A 90 -6.64 10.45 -0.78
CA SER A 90 -7.13 11.25 0.35
C SER A 90 -7.34 10.40 1.61
N SER A 91 -7.82 9.16 1.45
CA SER A 91 -7.97 8.22 2.56
C SER A 91 -6.62 7.75 3.10
N PHE A 92 -5.62 7.57 2.24
CA PHE A 92 -4.26 7.22 2.66
C PHE A 92 -3.60 8.37 3.43
N GLU A 93 -3.78 9.62 2.98
CA GLU A 93 -3.33 10.79 3.71
C GLU A 93 -3.94 10.86 5.12
N HIS A 94 -5.25 10.59 5.23
CA HIS A 94 -5.92 10.52 6.51
C HIS A 94 -5.32 9.44 7.42
N ALA A 95 -5.00 8.26 6.88
CA ALA A 95 -4.39 7.18 7.65
C ALA A 95 -2.99 7.53 8.15
N ILE A 96 -2.19 8.23 7.34
CA ILE A 96 -0.87 8.75 7.76
C ILE A 96 -1.05 9.73 8.92
N GLN A 97 -1.97 10.69 8.79
CA GLN A 97 -2.25 11.69 9.83
C GLN A 97 -2.72 11.04 11.14
N ALA A 98 -3.62 10.06 11.06
CA ALA A 98 -4.17 9.36 12.22
C ALA A 98 -3.10 8.52 12.97
N THR A 99 -2.02 8.16 12.29
CA THR A 99 -0.94 7.32 12.84
C THR A 99 0.39 8.06 12.96
N CYS A 100 0.38 9.39 12.84
CA CYS A 100 1.53 10.26 13.09
C CYS A 100 1.79 10.36 14.61
N ILE A 101 2.59 9.41 15.12
CA ILE A 101 3.09 9.37 16.49
C ILE A 101 4.50 8.77 16.46
#